data_AF-A0A519BK61-F1
#
_entry.id   AF-A0A519BK61-F1
#
_cell.length_a   1.000
_cell.length_b   1.000
_cell.length_c   1.000
_cell.angle_alpha   90.00
_cell.angle_beta   90.00
_cell.angle_gamma   90.00
#
_symmetry.space_group_name_H-M   'P 1'
#
loop_
_entity.id
_entity.type
_entity.pdbx_description
1 polymer ?
#
loop_
_entity_poly.entity_id
_entity_poly.type
_entity_poly.pdbx_seq_one_letter_code
_entity_poly.pdbx_strand_id
1 'polypeptide(L)'
;MTLLVLILNISACSKNLSSKKSVSPSKQIQTKKYNFLVSTKREIAGKRIIKNYGTYCQTFKYSGSFKYLLINKKIDKIIKPEAEKVGANAYLNMIMTSSYYASQSSKMSAYNVHVCGELVKLKKSS
;
A
#
# COMPACT_ATOMS: atom_id res chain seq x y z
N MET A 1 6.04 -51.18 -59.37
CA MET A 1 7.40 -51.32 -58.83
C MET A 1 7.96 -49.92 -58.65
N THR A 2 7.72 -49.34 -57.47
CA THR A 2 8.06 -47.98 -57.00
C THR A 2 7.26 -47.82 -55.71
N LEU A 3 7.69 -47.22 -54.61
CA LEU A 3 8.97 -46.87 -54.01
C LEU A 3 8.57 -46.50 -52.56
N LEU A 4 9.33 -46.95 -51.56
CA LEU A 4 9.21 -46.59 -50.14
C LEU A 4 9.05 -45.08 -49.91
N VAL A 5 8.32 -44.68 -48.87
CA VAL A 5 8.89 -43.75 -47.86
C VAL A 5 8.37 -44.11 -46.46
N LEU A 6 9.29 -44.61 -45.63
CA LEU A 6 9.19 -44.77 -44.19
C LEU A 6 9.26 -43.37 -43.53
N ILE A 7 8.33 -43.03 -42.66
CA ILE A 7 8.41 -41.81 -41.84
C ILE A 7 9.34 -42.08 -40.64
N LEU A 8 10.57 -41.61 -40.73
CA LEU A 8 11.53 -41.56 -39.63
C LEU A 8 11.19 -40.36 -38.70
N ASN A 9 10.69 -40.65 -37.50
CA ASN A 9 10.60 -39.67 -36.41
C ASN A 9 12.01 -39.40 -35.85
N ILE A 10 12.67 -38.36 -36.36
CA ILE A 10 13.90 -37.85 -35.77
C ILE A 10 13.51 -36.79 -34.74
N SER A 11 13.40 -37.21 -33.47
CA SER A 11 13.39 -36.31 -32.31
C SER A 11 14.77 -35.68 -32.16
N ALA A 12 15.00 -34.58 -32.89
CA ALA A 12 16.21 -33.79 -32.77
C ALA A 12 16.13 -32.88 -31.52
N CYS A 13 17.09 -33.10 -30.63
CA CYS A 13 17.39 -32.33 -29.43
C CYS A 13 17.38 -30.81 -29.66
N SER A 14 16.45 -30.11 -29.01
CA SER A 14 16.58 -28.66 -28.81
C SER A 14 17.42 -28.40 -27.55
N LYS A 15 18.74 -28.25 -27.76
CA LYS A 15 19.65 -27.68 -26.76
C LYS A 15 19.35 -26.19 -26.64
N ASN A 16 18.46 -25.83 -25.72
CA ASN A 16 18.37 -24.44 -25.26
C ASN A 16 19.58 -24.15 -24.34
N LEU A 17 20.68 -23.72 -24.96
CA LEU A 17 21.64 -22.85 -24.30
C LEU A 17 20.93 -21.53 -24.00
N SER A 18 20.48 -21.36 -22.76
CA SER A 18 20.12 -20.04 -22.25
C SER A 18 20.84 -19.81 -20.93
N SER A 19 21.99 -19.17 -21.09
CA SER A 19 22.68 -18.28 -20.15
C SER A 19 22.25 -18.37 -18.69
N LYS A 20 23.07 -19.04 -17.87
CA LYS A 20 23.15 -18.79 -16.43
C LYS A 20 23.53 -17.32 -16.20
N LYS A 21 22.54 -16.43 -16.15
CA LYS A 21 22.70 -15.10 -15.58
C LYS A 21 22.63 -15.28 -14.08
N SER A 22 23.79 -15.41 -13.44
CA SER A 22 23.95 -15.28 -12.00
C SER A 22 23.50 -13.87 -11.60
N VAL A 23 22.21 -13.73 -11.31
CA VAL A 23 21.70 -12.56 -10.61
C VAL A 23 22.30 -12.62 -9.22
N SER A 24 23.36 -11.84 -9.02
CA SER A 24 23.87 -11.51 -7.70
C SER A 24 22.66 -11.13 -6.83
N PRO A 25 22.48 -11.74 -5.64
CA PRO A 25 21.30 -11.47 -4.83
C PRO A 25 21.28 -9.98 -4.56
N SER A 26 20.31 -9.26 -5.15
CA SER A 26 20.08 -7.88 -4.83
C SER A 26 19.90 -7.87 -3.32
N LYS A 27 20.81 -7.21 -2.61
CA LYS A 27 20.74 -6.93 -1.18
C LYS A 27 19.28 -6.53 -0.92
N GLN A 28 18.46 -7.44 -0.42
CA GLN A 28 17.11 -7.12 -0.01
C GLN A 28 17.34 -6.12 1.11
N ILE A 29 17.17 -4.85 0.80
CA ILE A 29 17.09 -3.80 1.80
C ILE A 29 15.90 -4.24 2.62
N GLN A 30 16.18 -4.87 3.77
CA GLN A 30 15.20 -5.10 4.80
C GLN A 30 14.72 -3.71 5.17
N THR A 31 13.65 -3.27 4.51
CA THR A 31 12.91 -2.09 4.89
C THR A 31 12.41 -2.43 6.28
N LYS A 32 13.10 -1.90 7.30
CA LYS A 32 12.63 -1.97 8.68
C LYS A 32 11.15 -1.63 8.61
N LYS A 33 10.30 -2.60 8.98
CA LYS A 33 8.85 -2.45 8.94
C LYS A 33 8.52 -1.38 9.99
N TYR A 34 8.53 -0.12 9.56
CA TYR A 34 8.10 0.97 10.41
C TYR A 34 6.61 0.76 10.61
N ASN A 35 6.19 0.57 11.86
CA ASN A 35 4.79 0.64 12.21
C ASN A 35 4.34 2.08 11.90
N PHE A 36 3.65 2.23 10.77
CA PHE A 36 3.04 3.49 10.37
C PHE A 36 2.08 3.92 11.47
N LEU A 37 2.31 5.11 12.01
CA LEU A 37 1.53 5.62 13.13
C LEU A 37 0.48 6.60 12.63
N VAL A 38 -0.78 6.35 12.95
CA VAL A 38 -1.89 7.29 12.68
C VAL A 38 -2.41 7.84 14.00
N SER A 39 -2.61 9.16 14.06
CA SER A 39 -3.08 9.83 15.28
C SER A 39 -3.84 11.11 14.97
N THR A 40 -4.88 11.38 15.75
CA THR A 40 -5.55 12.69 15.80
C THR A 40 -4.72 13.74 16.55
N LYS A 41 -3.80 13.31 17.40
CA LYS A 41 -2.83 14.20 18.08
C LYS A 41 -1.65 14.51 17.17
N ARG A 42 -1.19 15.77 17.20
CA ARG A 42 0.05 16.20 16.54
C ARG A 42 1.30 15.73 17.27
N GLU A 43 1.28 15.72 18.60
CA GLU A 43 2.41 15.31 19.43
C GLU A 43 2.25 13.88 19.92
N ILE A 44 3.34 13.12 19.87
CA ILE A 44 3.38 11.72 20.31
C ILE A 44 4.44 11.59 21.40
N ALA A 45 4.03 11.19 22.60
CA ALA A 45 4.93 11.02 23.73
C ALA A 45 6.14 10.12 23.38
N GLY A 46 7.34 10.55 23.80
CA GLY A 46 8.59 9.85 23.54
C GLY A 46 9.05 9.86 22.07
N LYS A 47 8.42 10.67 21.21
CA LYS A 47 8.83 10.86 19.80
C LYS A 47 8.88 12.34 19.45
N ARG A 48 9.76 12.68 18.52
CA ARG A 48 9.84 14.01 17.92
C ARG A 48 9.69 13.95 16.41
N ILE A 49 9.06 14.97 15.85
CA ILE A 49 9.00 15.18 14.40
C ILE A 49 10.38 15.64 13.94
N ILE A 50 11.03 14.86 13.08
CA ILE A 50 12.33 15.20 12.47
C ILE A 50 12.19 15.73 11.05
N LYS A 51 11.03 15.50 10.41
CA LYS A 51 10.68 16.07 9.10
C LYS A 51 9.17 16.14 8.96
N ASN A 52 8.67 17.28 8.48
CA ASN A 52 7.27 17.45 8.07
C ASN A 52 7.22 17.50 6.54
N TYR A 53 6.37 16.66 5.93
CA TYR A 53 6.17 16.59 4.48
C TYR A 53 4.95 17.38 4.00
N GLY A 54 4.21 17.99 4.93
CA GLY A 54 3.03 18.79 4.65
C GLY A 54 1.74 18.03 4.88
N THR A 55 0.64 18.71 4.52
CA THR A 55 -0.72 18.20 4.66
C THR A 55 -1.05 17.26 3.52
N TYR A 56 -1.66 16.12 3.85
CA TYR A 56 -2.19 15.18 2.88
C TYR A 56 -3.65 14.87 3.21
N CYS A 57 -4.51 15.03 2.21
CA CYS A 57 -5.95 14.81 2.33
C CYS A 57 -6.41 13.76 1.34
N GLN A 58 -7.38 12.94 1.73
CA GLN A 58 -7.97 11.92 0.88
C GLN A 58 -9.46 11.78 1.13
N THR A 59 -10.22 11.60 0.05
CA THR A 59 -11.63 11.23 0.12
C THR A 59 -11.80 9.78 -0.34
N PHE A 60 -12.59 9.01 0.40
CA PHE A 60 -12.94 7.64 0.02
C PHE A 60 -14.37 7.28 0.44
N LYS A 61 -14.96 6.35 -0.32
CA LYS A 61 -16.29 5.80 -0.03
C LYS A 61 -16.19 4.71 1.04
N TYR A 62 -17.15 4.68 1.96
CA TYR A 62 -17.28 3.65 2.98
C TYR A 62 -18.74 3.19 3.07
N SER A 63 -18.97 1.88 2.95
CA SER A 63 -20.30 1.27 3.06
C SER A 63 -20.36 0.40 4.31
N GLY A 64 -21.46 0.48 5.05
CA GLY A 64 -21.67 -0.22 6.32
C GLY A 64 -21.83 0.74 7.50
N SER A 65 -21.98 0.22 8.71
CA SER A 65 -22.11 1.04 9.92
C SER A 65 -20.86 1.89 10.16
N PHE A 66 -21.05 3.19 10.46
CA PHE A 66 -19.93 4.09 10.72
C PHE A 66 -19.20 3.69 12.01
N LYS A 67 -18.12 2.92 11.88
CA LYS A 67 -17.29 2.47 12.99
C LYS A 67 -15.87 3.00 12.80
N TYR A 68 -15.46 3.92 13.68
CA TYR A 68 -14.16 4.59 13.62
C TYR A 68 -12.98 3.62 13.44
N LEU A 69 -12.98 2.51 14.19
CA LEU A 69 -11.94 1.48 14.08
C LEU A 69 -11.84 0.84 12.69
N LEU A 70 -12.96 0.63 12.00
CA LEU A 70 -12.97 0.06 10.65
C LEU A 70 -12.51 1.09 9.61
N ILE A 71 -12.87 2.35 9.82
CA ILE A 71 -12.45 3.46 8.96
C ILE A 71 -10.94 3.70 9.12
N ASN A 72 -10.38 3.64 10.33
CA ASN A 72 -8.95 3.72 10.56
C ASN A 72 -8.16 2.63 9.84
N LYS A 73 -8.64 1.38 9.83
CA LYS A 73 -8.01 0.31 9.03
C LYS A 73 -7.99 0.63 7.54
N LYS A 74 -8.99 1.36 7.03
CA LYS A 74 -9.06 1.78 5.64
C LYS A 74 -8.13 2.97 5.38
N ILE A 75 -8.03 3.91 6.32
CA ILE A 75 -7.06 5.02 6.29
C ILE A 75 -5.64 4.45 6.22
N ASP A 76 -5.28 3.49 7.07
CA ASP A 76 -3.96 2.84 7.02
C ASP A 76 -3.66 2.26 5.64
N LYS A 77 -4.64 1.59 5.00
CA LYS A 77 -4.44 1.00 3.66
C LYS A 77 -4.23 2.04 2.56
N ILE A 78 -4.81 3.23 2.70
CA ILE A 78 -4.79 4.26 1.65
C ILE A 78 -3.65 5.27 1.87
N ILE A 79 -3.43 5.71 3.11
CA ILE A 79 -2.46 6.76 3.43
C ILE A 79 -1.05 6.20 3.59
N LYS A 80 -0.89 4.99 4.15
CA LYS A 80 0.44 4.41 4.41
C LYS A 80 1.30 4.31 3.14
N PRO A 81 0.81 3.79 1.99
CA PRO A 81 1.63 3.73 0.78
C PRO A 81 2.12 5.10 0.32
N GLU A 82 1.26 6.13 0.42
CA GLU A 82 1.61 7.50 0.05
C GLU A 82 2.62 8.12 1.03
N ALA A 83 2.47 7.84 2.33
CA ALA A 83 3.45 8.21 3.34
C ALA A 83 4.82 7.58 3.07
N GLU A 84 4.84 6.29 2.71
CA GLU A 84 6.08 5.56 2.43
C GLU A 84 6.82 6.11 1.20
N LYS A 85 6.10 6.55 0.15
CA LYS A 85 6.70 7.18 -1.05
C LYS A 85 7.51 8.42 -0.73
N VAL A 86 7.05 9.24 0.22
CA VAL A 86 7.77 10.45 0.65
C VAL A 86 8.75 10.17 1.80
N GLY A 87 8.77 8.94 2.31
CA GLY A 87 9.61 8.52 3.43
C GLY A 87 9.05 8.84 4.81
N ALA A 88 7.82 9.34 4.91
CA ALA A 88 7.09 9.52 6.16
C ALA A 88 6.83 8.18 6.85
N ASN A 89 6.69 8.20 8.18
CA ASN A 89 6.33 7.02 8.97
C ASN A 89 5.18 7.26 9.94
N ALA A 90 4.58 8.45 9.89
CA ALA A 90 3.40 8.78 10.66
C ALA A 90 2.50 9.76 9.90
N TYR A 91 1.21 9.68 10.21
CA TYR A 91 0.17 10.60 9.80
C TYR A 91 -0.50 11.17 11.05
N LEU A 92 -0.21 12.43 11.35
CA LEU A 92 -0.55 13.08 12.61
C LEU A 92 -1.57 14.19 12.39
N ASN A 93 -2.09 14.73 13.49
CA ASN A 93 -3.08 15.81 13.45
C ASN A 93 -4.27 15.46 12.53
N MET A 94 -4.69 14.20 12.55
CA MET A 94 -5.70 13.68 11.65
C MET A 94 -7.08 14.25 12.00
N ILE A 95 -7.73 14.83 11.01
CA ILE A 95 -9.12 15.29 11.06
C ILE A 95 -9.92 14.47 10.05
N MET A 96 -11.07 13.96 10.48
CA MET A 96 -11.95 13.16 9.64
C MET A 96 -13.36 13.74 9.67
N THR A 97 -13.93 13.94 8.48
CA THR A 97 -15.33 14.31 8.29
C THR A 97 -16.02 13.28 7.42
N SER A 98 -17.33 13.17 7.54
CA SER A 98 -18.11 12.27 6.70
C SER A 98 -19.45 12.89 6.33
N SER A 99 -19.88 12.62 5.11
CA SER A 99 -21.23 12.93 4.64
C SER A 99 -21.93 11.64 4.28
N TYR A 100 -23.10 11.41 4.86
CA TYR A 100 -23.97 10.32 4.46
C TYR A 100 -24.49 10.57 3.04
N TYR A 101 -24.50 9.52 2.21
CA TYR A 101 -25.24 9.54 0.95
C TYR A 101 -26.10 8.30 0.88
N ALA A 102 -27.41 8.51 0.68
CA ALA A 102 -28.32 7.40 0.44
C ALA A 102 -28.00 6.82 -0.94
N SER A 103 -27.49 5.57 -0.96
CA SER A 103 -27.50 4.78 -2.17
C SER A 103 -28.97 4.49 -2.50
N GLN A 104 -29.45 4.96 -3.65
CA GLN A 104 -30.86 4.86 -4.08
C GLN A 104 -31.42 3.41 -4.11
N SER A 105 -30.60 2.38 -3.91
CA SER A 105 -31.02 0.97 -3.99
C SER A 105 -30.53 0.07 -2.85
N SER A 106 -29.73 0.56 -1.89
CA SER A 106 -29.10 -0.32 -0.89
C SER A 106 -29.58 -0.04 0.53
N LYS A 107 -30.01 -1.09 1.24
CA LYS A 107 -30.28 -1.07 2.69
C LYS A 107 -29.04 -0.75 3.55
N MET A 108 -27.86 -0.60 2.94
CA MET A 108 -26.61 -0.29 3.64
C MET A 108 -26.34 1.21 3.63
N SER A 109 -26.04 1.75 4.81
CA SER A 109 -25.54 3.12 4.94
C SER A 109 -24.25 3.29 4.14
N ALA A 110 -24.13 4.39 3.42
CA ALA A 110 -22.94 4.74 2.66
C ALA A 110 -22.49 6.16 3.00
N TYR A 111 -21.17 6.35 3.08
CA TYR A 111 -20.53 7.57 3.54
C TYR A 111 -19.42 7.95 2.58
N ASN A 112 -19.33 9.23 2.23
CA ASN A 112 -18.10 9.81 1.72
C ASN A 112 -17.30 10.26 2.94
N VAL A 113 -16.14 9.66 3.15
CA VAL A 113 -15.23 10.00 4.24
C VAL A 113 -14.12 10.85 3.68
N HIS A 114 -13.92 12.03 4.25
CA HIS A 114 -12.82 12.92 3.94
C HIS A 114 -11.89 12.97 5.15
N VAL A 115 -10.60 12.69 4.93
CA VAL A 115 -9.58 12.70 5.98
C VAL A 115 -8.43 13.60 5.57
N CYS A 116 -7.96 14.44 6.49
CA CYS A 116 -6.79 15.29 6.34
C CYS A 116 -5.85 15.13 7.53
N GLY A 117 -4.56 15.39 7.35
CA GLY A 117 -3.55 15.27 8.38
C GLY A 117 -2.15 15.55 7.83
N GLU A 118 -1.15 15.47 8.68
CA GLU A 118 0.24 15.78 8.36
C GLU A 118 1.04 14.50 8.15
N LEU A 119 1.70 14.37 6.99
CA LEU A 119 2.67 13.32 6.76
C LEU A 119 4.00 13.73 7.40
N VAL A 120 4.49 12.94 8.34
CA VAL A 120 5.71 13.29 9.09
C VAL A 120 6.65 12.11 9.25
N LYS A 121 7.92 12.43 9.47
CA LYS A 121 8.93 11.49 9.98
C LYS A 121 9.09 11.70 11.47
N LEU A 122 8.77 10.67 12.25
CA LEU A 122 9.05 10.58 13.67
C LEU A 122 10.34 9.80 13.95
N LYS A 123 11.04 10.24 15.00
CA LYS A 123 12.14 9.51 15.64
C LYS A 123 11.87 9.44 17.14
N LYS A 124 12.29 8.37 17.82
CA LYS A 124 12.27 8.32 19.29
C LYS A 124 13.10 9.49 19.83
N SER A 125 12.60 10.17 20.85
CA SER A 125 13.39 11.13 21.61
C SER A 125 14.43 10.33 22.40
N SER A 126 15.70 10.73 22.27
CA SER A 126 16.79 10.21 23.07
C SER A 126 16.77 10.84 24.45
#